data_AF-A0A9F7R7W8-F1
#
_entry.id   AF-A0A9F7R7W8-F1
#
_cell.length_a   1.000
_cell.length_b   1.000
_cell.length_c   1.000
_cell.angle_alpha   90.00
_cell.angle_beta   90.00
_cell.angle_gamma   90.00
#
_symmetry.space_group_name_H-M   'P 1'
#
loop_
_entity.id
_entity.type
_entity.pdbx_description
1 polymer ?
#
loop_
_entity_poly.entity_id
_entity_poly.type
_entity_poly.pdbx_seq_one_letter_code
_entity_poly.pdbx_strand_id
1 'polypeptide(L)'
;MKILLFLVFEVHLAAAVTHTLQVFYTGVTPGINFPEFTALSQLDGVQYEYYDSKIRKKIPKTEWIKKIDADDPDYWNTYTQVLQENEEIFKFNVDTLMQRFNHTTGVHTVQVMYGCERDYDGTIKGYSQYGYDGEDYLSFDLKTLTWIAPTSQALITKNKWDNYPGYNIQWKNYLEKECIEWINRHLSYGKETLERKVRPTASVFQKHSSSPELVCHATGFFPKTVMITWRKDGEDVHEGVDLGETLPNQDGSFQKRSVLTVSAEDLQKHTYTCVIQHSSLEKEIVLPVSERRILNPGGGSDGGSGEGSGGGSYGGSDGGSDGGSGGGSYGGSYGGSDGGSDGGSGGGSYGGSDGGSGGGSGGGSGGGSASLFQEQAASPEVVCHATSFFPKTVMITWQKDGEDVHEDVDLRETLPNQDGSFQKRSILTVSAEDLQKHTYTCVIQHSSLEKEMVLPVSERRILNPELGSGGGSDGGSGGAPISIIVAVVVALVALVVIVGIVVWKKNNLGFSSVPPTSTSSSEGDSSSKYS
;
A
#
# COMPACT_ATOMS: atom_id res chain seq x y z
N MET A 1 -2.61 49.12 -42.12
CA MET A 1 -3.15 48.57 -40.85
C MET A 1 -3.83 47.25 -41.14
N LYS A 2 -3.20 46.12 -40.78
CA LYS A 2 -3.87 44.83 -40.64
C LYS A 2 -3.67 44.43 -39.19
N ILE A 3 -4.75 44.55 -38.42
CA ILE A 3 -4.80 44.21 -37.00
C ILE A 3 -4.81 42.67 -36.94
N LEU A 4 -3.72 42.06 -36.48
CA LEU A 4 -3.74 40.67 -36.04
C LEU A 4 -4.49 40.62 -34.70
N LEU A 5 -5.69 40.05 -34.74
CA LEU A 5 -6.41 39.61 -33.55
C LEU A 5 -5.65 38.42 -32.97
N PHE A 6 -4.85 38.65 -31.93
CA PHE A 6 -4.40 37.58 -31.05
C PHE A 6 -5.61 37.09 -30.25
N LEU A 7 -6.26 36.05 -30.74
CA LEU A 7 -7.16 35.23 -29.93
C LEU A 7 -6.30 34.50 -28.89
N VAL A 8 -6.15 35.11 -27.72
CA VAL A 8 -5.68 34.41 -26.52
C VAL A 8 -6.82 33.48 -26.13
N PHE A 9 -6.77 32.24 -26.62
CA PHE A 9 -7.53 31.16 -26.03
C PHE A 9 -6.94 30.97 -24.63
N GLU A 10 -7.53 31.61 -23.62
CA GLU A 10 -7.48 31.10 -22.27
C GLU A 10 -8.22 29.75 -22.30
N VAL A 11 -7.50 28.70 -22.66
CA VAL A 11 -7.90 27.34 -22.30
C VAL A 11 -7.79 27.30 -20.77
N HIS A 12 -8.89 27.65 -20.10
CA HIS A 12 -9.12 27.15 -18.77
C HIS A 12 -9.07 25.63 -18.90
N LEU A 13 -7.93 25.05 -18.57
CA LEU A 13 -7.78 23.61 -18.41
C LEU A 13 -8.61 23.25 -17.18
N ALA A 14 -9.93 23.17 -17.35
CA ALA A 14 -10.75 22.36 -16.48
C ALA A 14 -10.21 20.95 -16.69
N ALA A 15 -9.30 20.54 -15.81
CA ALA A 15 -8.75 19.19 -15.86
C ALA A 15 -9.93 18.23 -15.93
N ALA A 16 -10.01 17.50 -17.04
CA ALA A 16 -10.93 16.38 -17.19
C ALA A 16 -10.81 15.51 -15.94
N VAL A 17 -11.86 15.44 -15.14
CA VAL A 17 -11.85 14.63 -13.92
C VAL A 17 -12.17 13.20 -14.33
N THR A 18 -11.15 12.35 -14.29
CA THR A 18 -11.29 10.91 -14.41
C THR A 18 -11.40 10.34 -12.99
N HIS A 19 -12.43 9.54 -12.74
CA HIS A 19 -12.55 8.77 -11.50
C HIS A 19 -12.08 7.34 -11.69
N THR A 20 -11.34 6.81 -10.72
CA THR A 20 -10.70 5.50 -10.83
C THR A 20 -10.93 4.67 -9.58
N LEU A 21 -11.57 3.51 -9.74
CA LEU A 21 -11.69 2.49 -8.69
C LEU A 21 -10.70 1.37 -8.96
N GLN A 22 -9.87 1.05 -7.97
CA GLN A 22 -8.87 0.00 -8.04
C GLN A 22 -8.95 -0.91 -6.83
N VAL A 23 -8.87 -2.21 -7.08
CA VAL A 23 -8.77 -3.25 -6.07
C VAL A 23 -7.46 -4.00 -6.28
N PHE A 24 -6.73 -4.20 -5.19
CA PHE A 24 -5.45 -4.91 -5.19
C PHE A 24 -5.53 -6.08 -4.23
N TYR A 25 -5.17 -7.25 -4.72
CA TYR A 25 -4.94 -8.44 -3.92
C TYR A 25 -3.47 -8.83 -4.00
N THR A 26 -2.92 -9.30 -2.90
CA THR A 26 -1.58 -9.88 -2.89
C THR A 26 -1.54 -11.09 -1.99
N GLY A 27 -1.11 -12.22 -2.54
CA GLY A 27 -0.69 -13.41 -1.80
C GLY A 27 0.82 -13.50 -1.75
N VAL A 28 1.36 -13.99 -0.65
CA VAL A 28 2.80 -14.15 -0.43
C VAL A 28 3.08 -15.55 0.12
N THR A 29 4.26 -16.09 -0.16
CA THR A 29 4.72 -17.37 0.39
C THR A 29 4.55 -17.43 1.92
N PRO A 30 4.03 -18.55 2.48
CA PRO A 30 3.86 -18.72 3.92
C PRO A 30 5.17 -18.61 4.71
N GLY A 31 5.04 -18.35 6.01
CA GLY A 31 6.16 -18.45 6.95
C GLY A 31 7.06 -17.21 7.04
N ILE A 32 6.64 -16.09 6.47
CA ILE A 32 7.25 -14.78 6.71
C ILE A 32 6.48 -13.99 7.78
N ASN A 33 7.13 -13.01 8.41
CA ASN A 33 6.52 -12.14 9.42
C ASN A 33 5.54 -11.11 8.80
N PHE A 34 4.75 -11.49 7.81
CA PHE A 34 3.86 -10.64 7.02
C PHE A 34 2.54 -11.38 6.76
N PRO A 35 1.38 -10.69 6.62
CA PRO A 35 0.15 -11.38 6.25
C PRO A 35 0.27 -12.09 4.90
N GLU A 36 0.05 -13.39 4.87
CA GLU A 36 0.10 -14.22 3.65
C GLU A 36 -0.86 -13.76 2.56
N PHE A 37 -1.91 -13.01 2.93
CA PHE A 37 -2.83 -12.39 1.98
C PHE A 37 -3.24 -10.99 2.46
N THR A 38 -3.26 -10.04 1.54
CA THR A 38 -3.77 -8.69 1.75
C THR A 38 -4.68 -8.27 0.61
N ALA A 39 -5.73 -7.53 0.93
CA ALA A 39 -6.62 -6.92 -0.04
C ALA A 39 -6.90 -5.46 0.32
N LEU A 40 -6.89 -4.57 -0.66
CA LEU A 40 -7.22 -3.16 -0.46
C LEU A 40 -7.96 -2.59 -1.67
N SER A 41 -8.81 -1.61 -1.41
CA SER A 41 -9.57 -0.88 -2.44
C SER A 41 -9.28 0.61 -2.31
N GLN A 42 -9.13 1.29 -3.45
CA GLN A 42 -8.93 2.73 -3.51
C GLN A 42 -9.82 3.38 -4.58
N LEU A 43 -10.29 4.59 -4.26
CA LEU A 43 -11.01 5.47 -5.17
C LEU A 43 -10.19 6.75 -5.35
N ASP A 44 -9.86 7.09 -6.59
CA ASP A 44 -9.01 8.24 -6.96
C ASP A 44 -7.65 8.24 -6.25
N GLY A 45 -7.14 7.04 -5.95
CA GLY A 45 -5.90 6.81 -5.21
C GLY A 45 -6.01 6.96 -3.69
N VAL A 46 -7.21 7.19 -3.16
CA VAL A 46 -7.48 7.21 -1.72
C VAL A 46 -7.96 5.82 -1.29
N GLN A 47 -7.19 5.15 -0.44
CA GLN A 47 -7.58 3.86 0.13
C GLN A 47 -8.78 4.05 1.06
N TYR A 48 -9.84 3.27 0.84
CA TYR A 48 -11.06 3.34 1.65
C TYR A 48 -11.39 2.01 2.34
N GLU A 49 -10.76 0.90 1.94
CA GLU A 49 -10.94 -0.43 2.52
C GLU A 49 -9.63 -1.21 2.66
N TYR A 50 -9.62 -2.16 3.58
CA TYR A 50 -8.49 -3.05 3.81
C TYR A 50 -8.91 -4.40 4.40
N TYR A 51 -8.14 -5.44 4.10
CA TYR A 51 -8.18 -6.76 4.72
C TYR A 51 -6.77 -7.34 4.73
N ASP A 52 -6.46 -8.11 5.76
CA ASP A 52 -5.28 -8.99 5.77
C ASP A 52 -5.56 -10.31 6.48
N SER A 53 -4.73 -11.32 6.23
CA SER A 53 -4.89 -12.67 6.77
C SER A 53 -4.58 -12.84 8.26
N LYS A 54 -4.06 -11.81 8.94
CA LYS A 54 -3.88 -11.80 10.40
C LYS A 54 -5.13 -11.27 11.10
N ILE A 55 -5.66 -10.14 10.64
CA ILE A 55 -6.90 -9.54 11.16
C ILE A 55 -8.11 -10.39 10.71
N ARG A 56 -8.06 -10.95 9.50
CA ARG A 56 -9.11 -11.73 8.84
C ARG A 56 -10.47 -11.04 8.79
N LYS A 57 -10.46 -9.72 8.70
CA LYS A 57 -11.67 -8.88 8.64
C LYS A 57 -11.50 -7.74 7.65
N LYS A 58 -12.54 -7.49 6.84
CA LYS A 58 -12.62 -6.30 6.00
C LYS A 58 -12.96 -5.09 6.87
N ILE A 59 -12.13 -4.06 6.83
CA ILE A 59 -12.28 -2.86 7.66
C ILE A 59 -12.36 -1.58 6.80
N PRO A 60 -13.17 -0.59 7.21
CA PRO A 60 -13.17 0.72 6.60
C PRO A 60 -11.88 1.48 6.95
N LYS A 61 -11.33 2.20 5.98
CA LYS A 61 -10.18 3.12 6.17
C LYS A 61 -10.57 4.59 6.10
N THR A 62 -11.81 4.89 5.69
CA THR A 62 -12.37 6.25 5.68
C THR A 62 -13.71 6.28 6.41
N GLU A 63 -14.11 7.45 6.92
CA GLU A 63 -15.41 7.59 7.59
C GLU A 63 -16.57 7.55 6.59
N TRP A 64 -16.37 8.06 5.37
CA TRP A 64 -17.45 8.14 4.38
C TRP A 64 -17.92 6.78 3.88
N ILE A 65 -17.04 5.76 3.81
CA ILE A 65 -17.46 4.43 3.33
C ILE A 65 -18.44 3.76 4.30
N LYS A 66 -18.41 4.09 5.59
CA LYS A 66 -19.35 3.54 6.59
C LYS A 66 -20.80 3.88 6.30
N LYS A 67 -21.09 4.87 5.45
CA LYS A 67 -22.45 5.15 4.96
C LYS A 67 -23.07 3.95 4.24
N ILE A 68 -22.25 3.02 3.74
CA ILE A 68 -22.73 1.78 3.13
C ILE A 68 -23.56 0.92 4.10
N ASP A 69 -23.37 1.06 5.41
CA ASP A 69 -24.12 0.30 6.42
C ASP A 69 -25.62 0.58 6.36
N ALA A 70 -26.02 1.75 5.86
CA ALA A 70 -27.42 2.12 5.67
C ALA A 70 -28.04 1.46 4.42
N ASP A 71 -27.22 1.22 3.39
CA ASP A 71 -27.66 0.67 2.10
C ASP A 71 -27.55 -0.86 2.09
N ASP A 72 -26.56 -1.43 2.77
CA ASP A 72 -26.28 -2.86 2.90
C ASP A 72 -25.68 -3.17 4.28
N PRO A 73 -26.51 -3.51 5.29
CA PRO A 73 -26.05 -3.81 6.65
C PRO A 73 -25.12 -5.02 6.75
N ASP A 74 -25.18 -5.95 5.79
CA ASP A 74 -24.39 -7.19 5.77
C ASP A 74 -23.12 -7.07 4.91
N TYR A 75 -22.88 -5.91 4.30
CA TYR A 75 -21.75 -5.63 3.41
C TYR A 75 -20.41 -6.12 3.99
N TRP A 76 -20.05 -5.66 5.18
CA TRP A 76 -18.74 -5.98 5.78
C TRP A 76 -18.59 -7.46 6.09
N ASN A 77 -19.65 -8.13 6.55
CA ASN A 77 -19.60 -9.55 6.88
C ASN A 77 -19.51 -10.40 5.61
N THR A 78 -20.34 -10.11 4.62
CA THR A 78 -20.38 -10.81 3.32
C THR A 78 -19.04 -10.69 2.62
N TYR A 79 -18.51 -9.48 2.46
CA TYR A 79 -17.23 -9.28 1.78
C TYR A 79 -16.02 -9.71 2.62
N THR A 80 -16.14 -9.80 3.95
CA THR A 80 -15.10 -10.46 4.76
C THR A 80 -15.02 -11.94 4.43
N GLN A 81 -16.16 -12.64 4.33
CA GLN A 81 -16.19 -14.07 3.97
C GLN A 81 -15.62 -14.29 2.56
N VAL A 82 -15.99 -13.46 1.60
CA VAL A 82 -15.43 -13.50 0.23
C VAL A 82 -13.90 -13.33 0.26
N LEU A 83 -13.37 -12.42 1.07
CA LEU A 83 -11.92 -12.21 1.16
C LEU A 83 -11.20 -13.36 1.88
N GLN A 84 -11.85 -14.02 2.85
CA GLN A 84 -11.34 -15.24 3.47
C GLN A 84 -11.28 -16.41 2.48
N GLU A 85 -12.25 -16.54 1.57
CA GLU A 85 -12.19 -17.52 0.48
C GLU A 85 -11.08 -17.19 -0.53
N ASN A 86 -10.93 -15.91 -0.89
CA ASN A 86 -9.84 -15.46 -1.76
C ASN A 86 -8.46 -15.69 -1.13
N GLU A 87 -8.31 -15.54 0.18
CA GLU A 87 -7.07 -15.86 0.89
C GLU A 87 -6.61 -17.30 0.59
N GLU A 88 -7.51 -18.29 0.69
CA GLU A 88 -7.19 -19.69 0.42
C GLU A 88 -6.87 -19.92 -1.07
N ILE A 89 -7.58 -19.25 -1.97
CA ILE A 89 -7.28 -19.28 -3.41
C ILE A 89 -5.88 -18.72 -3.69
N PHE A 90 -5.49 -17.63 -3.02
CA PHE A 90 -4.18 -17.01 -3.22
C PHE A 90 -3.04 -17.87 -2.67
N LYS A 91 -3.23 -18.55 -1.52
CA LYS A 91 -2.27 -19.55 -1.04
C LYS A 91 -2.02 -20.64 -2.09
N PHE A 92 -3.10 -21.19 -2.65
CA PHE A 92 -3.01 -22.18 -3.73
C PHE A 92 -2.34 -21.62 -5.00
N ASN A 93 -2.63 -20.36 -5.35
CA ASN A 93 -2.02 -19.72 -6.52
C ASN A 93 -0.52 -19.50 -6.35
N VAL A 94 -0.07 -19.09 -5.16
CA VAL A 94 1.37 -18.94 -4.84
C VAL A 94 2.07 -20.27 -5.02
N ASP A 95 1.57 -21.35 -4.41
CA ASP A 95 2.15 -22.69 -4.54
C ASP A 95 2.19 -23.17 -6.01
N THR A 96 1.10 -22.95 -6.75
CA THR A 96 1.00 -23.33 -8.16
C THR A 96 2.02 -22.58 -9.01
N LEU A 97 2.20 -21.27 -8.79
CA LEU A 97 3.13 -20.47 -9.57
C LEU A 97 4.57 -20.78 -9.20
N MET A 98 4.88 -20.99 -7.91
CA MET A 98 6.19 -21.48 -7.49
C MET A 98 6.57 -22.78 -8.22
N GLN A 99 5.67 -23.75 -8.31
CA GLN A 99 5.91 -24.99 -9.06
C GLN A 99 6.14 -24.74 -10.55
N ARG A 100 5.35 -23.88 -11.20
CA ARG A 100 5.47 -23.59 -12.64
C ARG A 100 6.77 -22.88 -13.01
N PHE A 101 7.30 -22.07 -12.09
CA PHE A 101 8.57 -21.39 -12.24
C PHE A 101 9.75 -22.21 -11.66
N ASN A 102 9.50 -23.43 -11.18
CA ASN A 102 10.48 -24.31 -10.53
C ASN A 102 11.17 -23.68 -9.31
N HIS A 103 10.45 -22.81 -8.60
CA HIS A 103 10.88 -22.23 -7.33
C HIS A 103 10.60 -23.21 -6.19
N THR A 104 11.60 -23.43 -5.34
CA THR A 104 11.51 -24.35 -4.18
C THR A 104 11.75 -23.66 -2.84
N THR A 105 12.34 -22.46 -2.88
CA THR A 105 12.73 -21.64 -1.73
C THR A 105 12.67 -20.18 -2.12
N GLY A 106 12.55 -19.29 -1.15
CA GLY A 106 12.44 -17.86 -1.39
C GLY A 106 11.03 -17.36 -1.11
N VAL A 107 10.89 -16.04 -1.11
CA VAL A 107 9.61 -15.37 -0.93
C VAL A 107 9.11 -14.98 -2.31
N HIS A 108 7.92 -15.47 -2.64
CA HIS A 108 7.26 -15.21 -3.91
C HIS A 108 5.93 -14.53 -3.68
N THR A 109 5.53 -13.72 -4.65
CA THR A 109 4.31 -12.90 -4.56
C THR A 109 3.42 -13.13 -5.77
N VAL A 110 2.12 -13.22 -5.52
CA VAL A 110 1.09 -13.22 -6.55
C VAL A 110 0.23 -12.01 -6.33
N GLN A 111 0.15 -11.13 -7.33
CA GLN A 111 -0.56 -9.87 -7.23
C GLN A 111 -1.69 -9.84 -8.25
N VAL A 112 -2.82 -9.26 -7.87
CA VAL A 112 -3.91 -8.95 -8.80
C VAL A 112 -4.28 -7.50 -8.63
N MET A 113 -4.43 -6.81 -9.74
CA MET A 113 -4.92 -5.44 -9.80
C MET A 113 -6.04 -5.39 -10.83
N TYR A 114 -7.23 -5.01 -10.40
CA TYR A 114 -8.38 -4.86 -11.28
C TYR A 114 -9.20 -3.65 -10.89
N GLY A 115 -9.94 -3.11 -11.85
CA GLY A 115 -10.62 -1.85 -11.63
C GLY A 115 -11.18 -1.25 -12.90
N CYS A 116 -11.75 -0.07 -12.74
CA CYS A 116 -12.33 0.69 -13.83
C CYS A 116 -12.06 2.19 -13.67
N GLU A 117 -12.10 2.88 -14.80
CA GLU A 117 -12.02 4.32 -14.91
C GLU A 117 -13.28 4.84 -15.57
N ARG A 118 -13.79 5.97 -15.05
CA ARG A 118 -14.86 6.74 -15.67
C ARG A 118 -14.36 8.15 -15.94
N ASP A 119 -14.28 8.48 -17.22
CA ASP A 119 -13.95 9.84 -17.66
C ASP A 119 -15.18 10.76 -17.64
N TYR A 120 -14.92 12.06 -17.65
CA TYR A 120 -15.96 13.11 -17.66
C TYR A 120 -16.89 13.04 -18.89
N ASP A 121 -16.37 12.55 -20.03
CA ASP A 121 -17.12 12.36 -21.28
C ASP A 121 -17.98 11.08 -21.29
N GLY A 122 -17.92 10.30 -20.19
CA GLY A 122 -18.60 9.01 -20.05
C GLY A 122 -17.80 7.83 -20.60
N THR A 123 -16.59 8.04 -21.12
CA THR A 123 -15.70 6.95 -21.53
C THR A 123 -15.36 6.07 -20.34
N ILE A 124 -15.51 4.77 -20.53
CA ILE A 124 -15.21 3.76 -19.51
C ILE A 124 -13.99 2.97 -19.97
N LYS A 125 -13.07 2.73 -19.03
CA LYS A 125 -11.98 1.76 -19.20
C LYS A 125 -12.06 0.76 -18.06
N GLY A 126 -11.69 -0.48 -18.33
CA GLY A 126 -11.54 -1.51 -17.32
C GLY A 126 -10.24 -2.24 -17.51
N TYR A 127 -9.74 -2.84 -16.44
CA TYR A 127 -8.54 -3.66 -16.48
C TYR A 127 -8.60 -4.74 -15.41
N SER A 128 -7.93 -5.85 -15.70
CA SER A 128 -7.66 -6.93 -14.75
C SER A 128 -6.31 -7.52 -15.11
N GLN A 129 -5.35 -7.38 -14.19
CA GLN A 129 -3.96 -7.76 -14.37
C GLN A 129 -3.49 -8.63 -13.20
N TYR A 130 -2.70 -9.63 -13.52
CA TYR A 130 -2.06 -10.55 -12.59
C TYR A 130 -0.55 -10.38 -12.73
N GLY A 131 0.14 -10.30 -11.61
CA GLY A 131 1.60 -10.26 -11.52
C GLY A 131 2.14 -11.40 -10.68
N TYR A 132 3.36 -11.81 -10.98
CA TYR A 132 4.13 -12.78 -10.19
C TYR A 132 5.54 -12.24 -9.97
N ASP A 133 5.98 -12.15 -8.72
CA ASP A 133 7.27 -11.56 -8.32
C ASP A 133 7.53 -10.15 -8.89
N GLY A 134 6.47 -9.35 -9.00
CA GLY A 134 6.50 -7.99 -9.54
C GLY A 134 6.52 -7.89 -11.06
N GLU A 135 6.55 -9.02 -11.78
CA GLU A 135 6.52 -9.08 -13.25
C GLU A 135 5.11 -9.41 -13.77
N ASP A 136 4.80 -8.94 -14.97
CA ASP A 136 3.51 -9.20 -15.62
C ASP A 136 3.30 -10.71 -15.87
N TYR A 137 2.16 -11.25 -15.43
CA TYR A 137 1.80 -12.67 -15.58
C TYR A 137 0.62 -12.90 -16.51
N LEU A 138 -0.51 -12.21 -16.31
CA LEU A 138 -1.67 -12.24 -17.20
C LEU A 138 -2.37 -10.89 -17.23
N SER A 139 -2.94 -10.50 -18.37
CA SER A 139 -3.83 -9.35 -18.47
C SER A 139 -5.07 -9.65 -19.29
N PHE A 140 -6.21 -9.10 -18.90
CA PHE A 140 -7.46 -9.34 -19.61
C PHE A 140 -7.66 -8.31 -20.73
N ASP A 141 -7.82 -8.78 -21.97
CA ASP A 141 -8.18 -7.92 -23.09
C ASP A 141 -9.71 -7.85 -23.24
N LEU A 142 -10.29 -6.75 -22.77
CA LEU A 142 -11.72 -6.46 -22.84
C LEU A 142 -12.28 -6.41 -24.28
N LYS A 143 -11.44 -6.18 -25.30
CA LYS A 143 -11.88 -6.10 -26.70
C LYS A 143 -12.09 -7.49 -27.30
N THR A 144 -11.14 -8.38 -27.08
CA THR A 144 -11.20 -9.75 -27.61
C THR A 144 -11.85 -10.74 -26.64
N LEU A 145 -12.03 -10.36 -25.37
CA LEU A 145 -12.50 -11.22 -24.28
C LEU A 145 -11.61 -12.44 -24.10
N THR A 146 -10.30 -12.21 -24.18
CA THR A 146 -9.27 -13.23 -23.97
C THR A 146 -8.17 -12.72 -23.06
N TRP A 147 -7.40 -13.64 -22.47
CA TRP A 147 -6.25 -13.28 -21.63
C TRP A 147 -4.97 -13.14 -22.45
N ILE A 148 -4.13 -12.17 -22.15
CA ILE A 148 -2.79 -12.01 -22.73
C ILE A 148 -1.78 -12.61 -21.76
N ALA A 149 -0.92 -13.48 -22.28
CA ALA A 149 0.12 -14.17 -21.52
C ALA A 149 1.51 -13.71 -22.03
N PRO A 150 2.20 -12.80 -21.32
CA PRO A 150 3.54 -12.34 -21.70
C PRO A 150 4.62 -13.41 -21.54
N THR A 151 4.40 -14.43 -20.70
CA THR A 151 5.37 -15.51 -20.43
C THR A 151 4.83 -16.88 -20.85
N SER A 152 5.73 -17.83 -21.10
CA SER A 152 5.34 -19.21 -21.48
C SER A 152 4.67 -19.94 -20.32
N GLN A 153 5.06 -19.67 -19.08
CA GLN A 153 4.47 -20.20 -17.85
C GLN A 153 3.00 -19.75 -17.65
N ALA A 154 2.63 -18.60 -18.20
CA ALA A 154 1.27 -18.06 -18.17
C ALA A 154 0.32 -18.69 -19.20
N LEU A 155 0.86 -19.27 -20.29
CA LEU A 155 0.04 -19.89 -21.36
C LEU A 155 -0.88 -21.00 -20.84
N ILE A 156 -0.44 -21.75 -19.83
CA ILE A 156 -1.25 -22.81 -19.21
C ILE A 156 -2.51 -22.22 -18.57
N THR A 157 -2.39 -21.11 -17.83
CA THR A 157 -3.56 -20.44 -17.22
C THR A 157 -4.40 -19.76 -18.29
N LYS A 158 -3.79 -19.04 -19.25
CA LYS A 158 -4.50 -18.42 -20.37
C LYS A 158 -5.40 -19.44 -21.08
N ASN A 159 -4.84 -20.55 -21.52
CA ASN A 159 -5.58 -21.58 -22.25
C ASN A 159 -6.69 -22.19 -21.38
N LYS A 160 -6.44 -22.39 -20.08
CA LYS A 160 -7.46 -22.86 -19.15
C LYS A 160 -8.62 -21.87 -19.07
N TRP A 161 -8.37 -20.58 -18.89
CA TRP A 161 -9.41 -19.57 -18.68
C TRP A 161 -10.15 -19.20 -19.97
N ASP A 162 -9.45 -19.08 -21.10
CA ASP A 162 -10.07 -18.81 -22.41
C ASP A 162 -10.98 -19.95 -22.89
N ASN A 163 -10.77 -21.18 -22.41
CA ASN A 163 -11.67 -22.30 -22.67
C ASN A 163 -13.02 -22.21 -21.89
N TYR A 164 -13.17 -21.24 -20.98
CA TYR A 164 -14.41 -20.96 -20.26
C TYR A 164 -14.93 -19.55 -20.58
N PRO A 165 -15.50 -19.31 -21.78
CA PRO A 165 -15.89 -17.97 -22.24
C PRO A 165 -16.91 -17.28 -21.32
N GLY A 166 -17.73 -18.05 -20.59
CA GLY A 166 -18.65 -17.51 -19.59
C GLY A 166 -17.94 -16.68 -18.52
N TYR A 167 -16.76 -17.09 -18.08
CA TYR A 167 -15.97 -16.36 -17.08
C TYR A 167 -15.47 -15.01 -17.62
N ASN A 168 -15.00 -14.98 -18.87
CA ASN A 168 -14.53 -13.76 -19.52
C ASN A 168 -15.69 -12.75 -19.75
N ILE A 169 -16.91 -13.25 -20.03
CA ILE A 169 -18.11 -12.41 -20.11
C ILE A 169 -18.46 -11.80 -18.75
N GLN A 170 -18.35 -12.56 -17.66
CA GLN A 170 -18.59 -12.03 -16.31
C GLN A 170 -17.59 -10.93 -15.96
N TRP A 171 -16.30 -11.12 -16.26
CA TRP A 171 -15.30 -10.06 -16.09
C TRP A 171 -15.62 -8.80 -16.88
N LYS A 172 -16.07 -8.93 -18.13
CA LYS A 172 -16.52 -7.78 -18.91
C LYS A 172 -17.67 -7.04 -18.23
N ASN A 173 -18.70 -7.77 -17.79
CA ASN A 173 -19.85 -7.18 -17.10
C ASN A 173 -19.44 -6.45 -15.82
N TYR A 174 -18.58 -7.06 -15.01
CA TYR A 174 -18.06 -6.43 -13.80
C TYR A 174 -17.30 -5.13 -14.14
N LEU A 175 -16.34 -5.19 -15.06
CA LEU A 175 -15.44 -4.07 -15.36
C LEU A 175 -16.15 -2.90 -16.07
N GLU A 176 -17.16 -3.17 -16.92
CA GLU A 176 -17.87 -2.13 -17.68
C GLU A 176 -19.13 -1.61 -16.98
N LYS A 177 -19.72 -2.36 -16.04
CA LYS A 177 -21.00 -2.02 -15.41
C LYS A 177 -20.88 -1.93 -13.89
N GLU A 178 -20.69 -3.06 -13.21
CA GLU A 178 -20.76 -3.13 -11.75
C GLU A 178 -19.71 -2.24 -11.10
N CYS A 179 -18.48 -2.23 -11.62
CA CYS A 179 -17.41 -1.38 -11.14
C CYS A 179 -17.76 0.13 -11.29
N ILE A 180 -18.45 0.52 -12.36
CA ILE A 180 -18.89 1.90 -12.60
C ILE A 180 -20.05 2.27 -11.67
N GLU A 181 -20.96 1.35 -11.40
CA GLU A 181 -22.00 1.52 -10.37
C GLU A 181 -21.39 1.72 -8.99
N TRP A 182 -20.35 0.94 -8.67
CA TRP A 182 -19.57 1.15 -7.45
C TRP A 182 -18.93 2.53 -7.40
N ILE A 183 -18.24 2.99 -8.46
CA ILE A 183 -17.69 4.36 -8.51
C ILE A 183 -18.78 5.39 -8.17
N ASN A 184 -19.94 5.32 -8.83
CA ASN A 184 -21.03 6.29 -8.61
C ASN A 184 -21.55 6.27 -7.17
N ARG A 185 -21.70 5.09 -6.58
CA ARG A 185 -22.14 4.92 -5.19
C ARG A 185 -21.10 5.46 -4.20
N HIS A 186 -19.82 5.15 -4.40
CA HIS A 186 -18.76 5.62 -3.50
C HIS A 186 -18.59 7.15 -3.59
N LEU A 187 -18.73 7.73 -4.79
CA LEU A 187 -18.73 9.19 -4.97
C LEU A 187 -19.91 9.87 -4.25
N SER A 188 -21.09 9.24 -4.20
CA SER A 188 -22.22 9.79 -3.46
C SER A 188 -21.97 9.80 -1.95
N TYR A 189 -21.31 8.77 -1.42
CA TYR A 189 -20.94 8.69 -0.01
C TYR A 189 -19.84 9.69 0.36
N GLY A 190 -18.80 9.76 -0.46
CA GLY A 190 -17.56 10.48 -0.22
C GLY A 190 -17.50 11.89 -0.78
N LYS A 191 -18.59 12.42 -1.37
CA LYS A 191 -18.62 13.69 -2.11
C LYS A 191 -17.80 14.81 -1.47
N GLU A 192 -18.07 15.14 -0.21
CA GLU A 192 -17.39 16.23 0.51
C GLU A 192 -15.88 15.99 0.68
N THR A 193 -15.47 14.74 0.83
CA THR A 193 -14.05 14.37 1.02
C THR A 193 -13.31 14.20 -0.30
N LEU A 194 -13.97 13.64 -1.32
CA LEU A 194 -13.37 13.30 -2.61
C LEU A 194 -13.37 14.47 -3.60
N GLU A 195 -14.30 15.44 -3.46
CA GLU A 195 -14.34 16.66 -4.26
C GLU A 195 -13.59 17.84 -3.63
N ARG A 196 -13.02 17.66 -2.42
CA ARG A 196 -12.27 18.72 -1.75
C ARG A 196 -11.10 19.19 -2.63
N LYS A 197 -10.71 20.44 -2.48
CA LYS A 197 -9.56 21.01 -3.18
C LYS A 197 -8.59 21.61 -2.17
N VAL A 198 -7.42 21.02 -2.05
CA VAL A 198 -6.35 21.51 -1.18
C VAL A 198 -5.15 21.93 -2.03
N ARG A 199 -4.66 23.15 -1.77
CA ARG A 199 -3.57 23.75 -2.53
C ARG A 199 -2.22 23.11 -2.17
N PRO A 200 -1.34 22.85 -3.16
CA PRO A 200 0.01 22.39 -2.88
C PRO A 200 0.81 23.47 -2.15
N THR A 201 1.53 23.04 -1.12
CA THR A 201 2.71 23.75 -0.63
C THR A 201 3.88 23.31 -1.51
N ALA A 202 4.58 24.28 -2.09
CA ALA A 202 5.61 24.01 -3.08
C ALA A 202 6.93 24.67 -2.73
N SER A 203 8.03 23.98 -3.02
CA SER A 203 9.39 24.48 -2.79
C SER A 203 10.34 24.03 -3.90
N VAL A 204 11.38 24.82 -4.13
CA VAL A 204 12.53 24.44 -4.95
C VAL A 204 13.78 24.48 -4.08
N PHE A 205 14.55 23.39 -4.11
CA PHE A 205 15.77 23.27 -3.34
C PHE A 205 16.84 22.50 -4.10
N GLN A 206 18.07 22.64 -3.62
CA GLN A 206 19.26 21.98 -4.15
C GLN A 206 19.98 21.37 -2.96
N LYS A 207 20.43 20.11 -3.06
CA LYS A 207 21.05 19.42 -1.93
C LYS A 207 22.26 20.21 -1.41
N HIS A 208 23.22 20.51 -2.26
CA HIS A 208 24.34 21.41 -1.94
C HIS A 208 24.58 22.35 -3.11
N SER A 209 25.29 23.47 -2.89
CA SER A 209 25.54 24.47 -3.93
C SER A 209 26.24 23.92 -5.19
N SER A 210 27.01 22.85 -5.03
CA SER A 210 27.69 22.14 -6.12
C SER A 210 26.87 21.00 -6.75
N SER A 211 25.69 20.67 -6.22
CA SER A 211 24.86 19.58 -6.75
C SER A 211 24.34 19.95 -8.14
N PRO A 212 24.43 19.10 -9.17
CA PRO A 212 23.80 19.43 -10.45
C PRO A 212 22.26 19.31 -10.39
N GLU A 213 21.72 18.67 -9.36
CA GLU A 213 20.30 18.35 -9.23
C GLU A 213 19.52 19.44 -8.50
N LEU A 214 18.47 19.94 -9.17
CA LEU A 214 17.46 20.84 -8.64
C LEU A 214 16.19 20.04 -8.37
N VAL A 215 15.61 20.17 -7.18
CA VAL A 215 14.39 19.46 -6.79
C VAL A 215 13.26 20.47 -6.65
N CYS A 216 12.17 20.23 -7.39
CA CYS A 216 10.90 20.88 -7.18
C CYS A 216 9.96 19.91 -6.47
N HIS A 217 9.46 20.30 -5.30
CA HIS A 217 8.61 19.46 -4.47
C HIS A 217 7.27 20.15 -4.25
N ALA A 218 6.19 19.46 -4.58
CA ALA A 218 4.82 19.83 -4.20
C ALA A 218 4.31 18.82 -3.17
N THR A 219 3.70 19.28 -2.09
CA THR A 219 3.11 18.43 -1.04
C THR A 219 1.83 19.04 -0.50
N GLY A 220 1.02 18.26 0.22
CA GLY A 220 -0.19 18.74 0.88
C GLY A 220 -1.35 19.01 -0.08
N PHE A 221 -1.29 18.56 -1.33
CA PHE A 221 -2.34 18.85 -2.32
C PHE A 221 -3.37 17.73 -2.45
N PHE A 222 -4.57 18.11 -2.86
CA PHE A 222 -5.64 17.16 -3.20
C PHE A 222 -6.57 17.82 -4.22
N PRO A 223 -6.99 17.14 -5.30
CA PRO A 223 -6.86 15.70 -5.62
C PRO A 223 -5.47 15.26 -6.09
N LYS A 224 -5.30 13.95 -6.36
CA LYS A 224 -4.00 13.32 -6.72
C LYS A 224 -3.32 13.92 -7.95
N THR A 225 -4.08 14.41 -8.94
CA THR A 225 -3.54 14.83 -10.22
C THR A 225 -2.87 16.21 -10.13
N VAL A 226 -1.53 16.21 -10.18
CA VAL A 226 -0.69 17.43 -10.27
C VAL A 226 0.27 17.34 -11.47
N MET A 227 0.46 18.46 -12.14
CA MET A 227 1.46 18.61 -13.21
C MET A 227 2.61 19.50 -12.71
N ILE A 228 3.84 19.04 -12.92
CA ILE A 228 5.07 19.76 -12.56
C ILE A 228 5.94 19.82 -13.81
N THR A 229 6.25 21.03 -14.27
CA THR A 229 7.04 21.28 -15.47
C THR A 229 8.20 22.21 -15.14
N TRP A 230 9.36 21.96 -15.74
CA TRP A 230 10.49 22.88 -15.69
C TRP A 230 10.48 23.78 -16.91
N ARG A 231 10.76 25.07 -16.75
CA ARG A 231 10.97 26.01 -17.86
C ARG A 231 12.35 26.62 -17.82
N LYS A 232 12.99 26.74 -18.98
CA LYS A 232 14.25 27.45 -19.23
C LYS A 232 13.94 28.66 -20.11
N ASP A 233 14.17 29.86 -19.58
CA ASP A 233 13.88 31.13 -20.25
C ASP A 233 12.45 31.25 -20.81
N GLY A 234 11.49 30.58 -20.14
CA GLY A 234 10.08 30.56 -20.52
C GLY A 234 9.65 29.38 -21.40
N GLU A 235 10.57 28.55 -21.90
CA GLU A 235 10.26 27.36 -22.69
C GLU A 235 10.32 26.08 -21.84
N ASP A 236 9.38 25.16 -22.06
CA ASP A 236 9.31 23.90 -21.32
C ASP A 236 10.52 23.00 -21.60
N VAL A 237 11.07 22.41 -20.53
CA VAL A 237 12.22 21.50 -20.57
C VAL A 237 11.77 20.09 -20.24
N HIS A 238 12.19 19.14 -21.07
CA HIS A 238 11.95 17.71 -20.85
C HIS A 238 13.25 16.91 -20.70
N GLU A 239 14.37 17.41 -21.22
CA GLU A 239 15.67 16.77 -21.10
C GLU A 239 16.25 16.95 -19.70
N GLY A 240 16.82 15.88 -19.12
CA GLY A 240 17.40 15.92 -17.78
C GLY A 240 16.38 16.06 -16.64
N VAL A 241 15.08 15.94 -16.96
CA VAL A 241 13.98 15.96 -16.00
C VAL A 241 13.60 14.53 -15.62
N ASP A 242 13.67 14.24 -14.32
CA ASP A 242 13.10 13.05 -13.71
C ASP A 242 11.87 13.43 -12.89
N LEU A 243 10.69 13.07 -13.39
CA LEU A 243 9.42 13.34 -12.73
C LEU A 243 9.02 12.14 -11.87
N GLY A 244 9.12 12.31 -10.55
CA GLY A 244 8.76 11.28 -9.59
C GLY A 244 7.27 10.94 -9.58
N GLU A 245 6.97 9.77 -9.05
CA GLU A 245 5.59 9.31 -8.82
C GLU A 245 4.84 10.21 -7.82
N THR A 246 3.51 10.25 -7.93
CA THR A 246 2.67 10.90 -6.92
C THR A 246 2.46 9.96 -5.75
N LEU A 247 2.93 10.38 -4.59
CA LEU A 247 2.89 9.61 -3.36
C LEU A 247 1.78 10.15 -2.43
N PRO A 248 1.07 9.27 -1.70
CA PRO A 248 0.12 9.70 -0.68
C PRO A 248 0.83 10.25 0.58
N ASN A 249 0.14 11.10 1.32
CA ASN A 249 0.49 11.60 2.65
C ASN A 249 -0.46 11.00 3.71
N GLN A 250 -0.08 11.08 4.99
CA GLN A 250 -0.84 10.57 6.14
C GLN A 250 -2.24 11.20 6.27
N ASP A 251 -2.35 12.49 5.98
CA ASP A 251 -3.60 13.27 6.03
C ASP A 251 -4.52 13.01 4.83
N GLY A 252 -4.17 12.05 3.96
CA GLY A 252 -4.89 11.74 2.73
C GLY A 252 -4.69 12.77 1.62
N SER A 253 -3.75 13.72 1.76
CA SER A 253 -3.24 14.55 0.66
C SER A 253 -2.17 13.80 -0.14
N PHE A 254 -1.58 14.46 -1.13
CA PHE A 254 -0.56 13.89 -2.00
C PHE A 254 0.68 14.78 -2.07
N GLN A 255 1.79 14.16 -2.49
CA GLN A 255 3.04 14.83 -2.78
C GLN A 255 3.66 14.30 -4.07
N LYS A 256 4.46 15.13 -4.74
CA LYS A 256 5.19 14.78 -5.96
C LYS A 256 6.46 15.60 -6.07
N ARG A 257 7.54 14.98 -6.54
CA ARG A 257 8.83 15.62 -6.77
C ARG A 257 9.20 15.56 -8.25
N SER A 258 9.89 16.59 -8.72
CA SER A 258 10.51 16.62 -10.04
C SER A 258 11.95 17.07 -9.88
N VAL A 259 12.90 16.31 -10.40
CA VAL A 259 14.33 16.58 -10.33
C VAL A 259 14.81 17.00 -11.71
N LEU A 260 15.51 18.14 -11.80
CA LEU A 260 16.16 18.61 -13.02
C LEU A 260 17.67 18.62 -12.81
N THR A 261 18.40 17.95 -13.70
CA THR A 261 19.86 17.97 -13.70
C THR A 261 20.38 19.09 -14.60
N VAL A 262 21.07 20.08 -14.04
CA VAL A 262 21.64 21.22 -14.78
C VAL A 262 23.11 21.41 -14.45
N SER A 263 23.88 21.90 -15.42
CA SER A 263 25.26 22.34 -15.17
C SER A 263 25.27 23.68 -14.43
N ALA A 264 26.31 23.92 -13.62
CA ALA A 264 26.49 25.21 -12.93
C ALA A 264 26.64 26.38 -13.91
N GLU A 265 27.24 26.14 -15.09
CA GLU A 265 27.38 27.14 -16.15
C GLU A 265 26.04 27.51 -16.77
N ASP A 266 25.18 26.52 -17.05
CA ASP A 266 23.86 26.77 -17.61
C ASP A 266 22.95 27.50 -16.62
N LEU A 267 23.07 27.16 -15.33
CA LEU A 267 22.31 27.81 -14.27
C LEU A 267 22.68 29.29 -14.08
N GLN A 268 23.89 29.70 -14.49
CA GLN A 268 24.31 31.10 -14.51
C GLN A 268 23.85 31.86 -15.76
N LYS A 269 23.70 31.15 -16.89
CA LYS A 269 23.35 31.75 -18.19
C LYS A 269 21.85 31.88 -18.42
N HIS A 270 21.06 31.00 -17.80
CA HIS A 270 19.65 30.83 -18.09
C HIS A 270 18.79 30.91 -16.83
N THR A 271 17.55 31.37 -17.01
CA THR A 271 16.56 31.43 -15.94
C THR A 271 15.74 30.15 -15.93
N TYR A 272 15.89 29.35 -14.88
CA TYR A 272 15.07 28.17 -14.66
C TYR A 272 13.92 28.45 -13.69
N THR A 273 12.75 27.90 -13.99
CA THR A 273 11.57 27.98 -13.11
C THR A 273 10.89 26.61 -13.03
N CYS A 274 10.38 26.27 -11.85
CA CYS A 274 9.44 25.15 -11.71
C CYS A 274 8.02 25.69 -11.75
N VAL A 275 7.17 25.09 -12.58
CA VAL A 275 5.77 25.45 -12.76
C VAL A 275 4.89 24.31 -12.31
N ILE A 276 3.99 24.58 -11.36
CA ILE A 276 3.07 23.59 -10.79
C ILE A 276 1.64 23.98 -11.12
N GLN A 277 0.93 23.07 -11.77
CA GLN A 277 -0.47 23.19 -12.13
C GLN A 277 -1.29 22.14 -11.37
N HIS A 278 -2.36 22.59 -10.74
CA HIS A 278 -3.22 21.75 -9.93
C HIS A 278 -4.65 22.29 -9.92
N SER A 279 -5.65 21.41 -9.85
CA SER A 279 -7.07 21.78 -9.99
C SER A 279 -7.64 22.66 -8.85
N SER A 280 -6.91 22.77 -7.74
CA SER A 280 -7.20 23.69 -6.62
C SER A 280 -6.66 25.11 -6.81
N LEU A 281 -5.91 25.34 -7.89
CA LEU A 281 -5.27 26.61 -8.17
C LEU A 281 -6.05 27.36 -9.25
N GLU A 282 -6.23 28.66 -9.04
CA GLU A 282 -6.76 29.55 -10.09
C GLU A 282 -5.67 29.90 -11.11
N LYS A 283 -4.41 29.93 -10.66
CA LYS A 283 -3.21 30.18 -11.45
C LYS A 283 -2.09 29.24 -11.02
N GLU A 284 -1.25 28.85 -11.97
CA GLU A 284 -0.07 28.03 -11.69
C GLU A 284 0.85 28.66 -10.63
N ILE A 285 1.48 27.81 -9.81
CA ILE A 285 2.56 28.24 -8.93
C ILE A 285 3.84 28.24 -9.77
N VAL A 286 4.57 29.36 -9.77
CA VAL A 286 5.85 29.50 -10.47
C VAL A 286 6.93 29.77 -9.44
N LEU A 287 7.89 28.87 -9.33
CA LEU A 287 9.01 28.95 -8.39
C LEU A 287 10.31 29.19 -9.15
N PRO A 288 10.93 30.39 -9.02
CA PRO A 288 12.20 30.67 -9.67
C PRO A 288 13.35 29.96 -8.95
N VAL A 289 14.22 29.32 -9.73
CA VAL A 289 15.39 28.59 -9.20
C VAL A 289 16.42 29.54 -8.56
N SER A 290 16.38 30.84 -8.86
CA SER A 290 17.18 31.85 -8.17
C SER A 290 16.85 31.98 -6.68
N GLU A 291 15.63 31.62 -6.27
CA GLU A 291 15.15 31.66 -4.87
C GLU A 291 15.22 30.28 -4.20
N ARG A 292 15.92 29.32 -4.83
CA ARG A 292 16.05 27.96 -4.29
C ARG A 292 16.76 27.96 -2.94
N ARG A 293 16.36 27.04 -2.07
CA ARG A 293 17.08 26.77 -0.82
C ARG A 293 18.23 25.80 -1.07
N ILE A 294 19.35 26.00 -0.38
CA ILE A 294 20.49 25.07 -0.38
C ILE A 294 20.47 24.29 0.93
N LEU A 295 20.30 22.96 0.87
CA LEU A 295 20.22 22.10 2.05
C LEU A 295 21.63 21.80 2.59
N ASN A 296 22.30 22.80 3.17
CA ASN A 296 23.67 22.62 3.69
C ASN A 296 23.69 21.67 4.91
N PRO A 297 24.49 20.59 4.90
CA PRO A 297 24.74 19.77 6.06
C PRO A 297 25.80 20.48 6.89
N GLY A 298 25.35 21.36 7.79
CA GLY A 298 26.23 22.09 8.71
C GLY A 298 26.38 23.57 8.34
N GLY A 299 25.63 24.40 9.05
CA GLY A 299 25.72 25.85 8.97
C GLY A 299 24.75 26.45 9.96
N GLY A 300 25.16 26.48 11.23
CA GLY A 300 24.46 27.23 12.26
C GLY A 300 24.22 28.65 11.77
N SER A 301 23.00 29.11 12.02
CA SER A 301 22.51 30.48 11.89
C SER A 301 23.61 31.52 12.12
N ASP A 302 24.01 32.20 11.04
CA ASP A 302 24.65 33.50 11.15
C ASP A 302 23.57 34.49 11.57
N GLY A 303 23.63 34.89 12.85
CA GLY A 303 22.78 35.91 13.42
C GLY A 303 23.09 37.25 12.80
N GLY A 304 22.34 37.62 11.75
CA GLY A 304 22.32 38.97 11.22
C GLY A 304 21.69 39.92 12.23
N SER A 305 22.53 40.61 13.00
CA SER A 305 22.18 41.78 13.78
C SER A 305 21.74 42.91 12.84
N GLY A 306 20.42 43.09 12.71
CA GLY A 306 19.81 44.28 12.13
C GLY A 306 19.01 45.01 13.21
N GLU A 307 19.67 45.87 13.99
CA GLU A 307 18.98 46.87 14.79
C GLU A 307 18.32 47.88 13.85
N GLY A 308 16.99 47.79 13.74
CA GLY A 308 16.13 48.75 13.07
C GLY A 308 15.03 49.21 14.01
N SER A 309 15.29 50.31 14.71
CA SER A 309 14.35 51.02 15.56
C SER A 309 13.04 51.38 14.83
N GLY A 310 11.90 51.05 15.44
CA GLY A 310 10.58 51.45 14.93
C GLY A 310 9.47 51.09 15.91
N GLY A 311 9.28 51.93 16.93
CA GLY A 311 8.16 51.82 17.86
C GLY A 311 6.81 52.09 17.20
N GLY A 312 5.79 51.36 17.66
CA GLY A 312 4.39 51.58 17.28
C GLY A 312 3.49 50.75 18.18
N SER A 313 2.93 51.41 19.19
CA SER A 313 2.07 50.86 20.24
C SER A 313 0.60 51.12 19.91
N TYR A 314 -0.22 50.07 19.78
CA TYR A 314 -1.69 50.08 19.95
C TYR A 314 -2.05 48.62 20.29
N GLY A 315 -2.62 48.24 21.43
CA GLY A 315 -3.87 48.72 22.02
C GLY A 315 -4.82 47.52 22.04
N GLY A 316 -4.98 46.87 23.20
CA GLY A 316 -5.76 45.65 23.35
C GLY A 316 -7.27 45.83 23.25
N SER A 317 -8.01 44.72 23.26
CA SER A 317 -9.33 44.58 23.88
C SER A 317 -9.72 43.10 23.95
N ASP A 318 -10.11 42.70 25.15
CA ASP A 318 -10.79 41.45 25.51
C ASP A 318 -12.14 41.29 24.80
N GLY A 319 -12.62 40.04 24.73
CA GLY A 319 -13.99 39.72 24.33
C GLY A 319 -14.28 38.23 24.48
N GLY A 320 -14.45 37.75 25.71
CA GLY A 320 -15.06 36.45 25.98
C GLY A 320 -16.58 36.48 25.79
N SER A 321 -17.18 35.32 25.51
CA SER A 321 -18.56 34.95 25.87
C SER A 321 -18.79 33.45 25.63
N ASP A 322 -19.24 32.78 26.69
CA ASP A 322 -19.77 31.43 26.75
C ASP A 322 -21.11 31.27 26.00
N GLY A 323 -21.50 30.01 25.73
CA GLY A 323 -22.90 29.63 25.85
C GLY A 323 -23.42 28.51 24.95
N GLY A 324 -23.80 27.38 25.58
CA GLY A 324 -25.16 26.85 25.38
C GLY A 324 -25.31 25.53 24.64
N SER A 325 -25.59 24.48 25.41
CA SER A 325 -26.11 23.17 25.01
C SER A 325 -27.56 23.22 24.49
N GLY A 326 -27.97 22.20 23.72
CA GLY A 326 -29.39 21.94 23.44
C GLY A 326 -29.64 20.72 22.57
N GLY A 327 -30.02 19.60 23.21
CA GLY A 327 -30.50 18.39 22.53
C GLY A 327 -31.97 18.48 22.10
N GLY A 328 -32.38 17.54 21.25
CA GLY A 328 -33.77 17.33 20.87
C GLY A 328 -33.97 16.01 20.15
N SER A 329 -34.70 15.09 20.78
CA SER A 329 -35.21 13.83 20.24
C SER A 329 -36.67 13.98 19.80
N TYR A 330 -37.04 13.35 18.68
CA TYR A 330 -38.37 12.87 18.29
C TYR A 330 -38.15 12.00 17.02
N GLY A 331 -38.65 10.77 16.81
CA GLY A 331 -39.78 10.03 17.38
C GLY A 331 -40.88 9.88 16.32
N GLY A 332 -41.03 8.68 15.70
CA GLY A 332 -42.24 8.34 14.91
C GLY A 332 -42.10 7.27 13.81
N SER A 333 -42.72 6.11 14.05
CA SER A 333 -43.07 5.00 13.12
C SER A 333 -44.02 5.46 11.97
N TYR A 334 -44.39 4.72 10.89
CA TYR A 334 -44.91 3.34 10.71
C TYR A 334 -44.94 2.93 9.21
N GLY A 335 -44.83 1.61 8.92
CA GLY A 335 -45.42 0.83 7.79
C GLY A 335 -44.80 1.03 6.40
N GLY A 336 -44.56 0.05 5.52
CA GLY A 336 -44.91 -1.37 5.42
C GLY A 336 -44.96 -1.75 3.92
N SER A 337 -44.53 -2.97 3.57
CA SER A 337 -44.76 -3.72 2.32
C SER A 337 -43.81 -3.58 1.11
N ASP A 338 -43.07 -4.67 0.91
CA ASP A 338 -42.85 -5.49 -0.30
C ASP A 338 -42.05 -4.98 -1.52
N GLY A 339 -41.05 -5.79 -1.90
CA GLY A 339 -40.52 -5.87 -3.27
C GLY A 339 -39.03 -6.18 -3.37
N GLY A 340 -38.64 -7.44 -3.16
CA GLY A 340 -37.26 -7.89 -3.33
C GLY A 340 -36.80 -8.01 -4.78
N SER A 341 -35.49 -8.14 -4.99
CA SER A 341 -34.85 -8.90 -6.08
C SER A 341 -33.37 -9.10 -5.74
N ASP A 342 -33.00 -10.38 -5.66
CA ASP A 342 -31.72 -10.94 -5.24
C ASP A 342 -30.58 -10.74 -6.25
N GLY A 343 -29.34 -10.82 -5.74
CA GLY A 343 -28.12 -10.83 -6.55
C GLY A 343 -26.91 -11.43 -5.83
N GLY A 344 -27.11 -12.50 -5.04
CA GLY A 344 -26.00 -13.27 -4.46
C GLY A 344 -25.49 -14.33 -5.44
N SER A 345 -24.21 -14.27 -5.79
CA SER A 345 -23.52 -15.35 -6.52
C SER A 345 -22.51 -16.03 -5.60
N GLY A 346 -23.02 -16.91 -4.73
CA GLY A 346 -22.23 -17.91 -4.03
C GLY A 346 -22.26 -19.24 -4.80
N GLY A 347 -21.10 -19.84 -5.01
CA GLY A 347 -20.96 -21.14 -5.65
C GLY A 347 -19.88 -21.98 -4.97
N GLY A 348 -20.28 -22.83 -4.02
CA GLY A 348 -19.42 -23.86 -3.42
C GLY A 348 -20.10 -24.59 -2.26
N SER A 349 -20.23 -25.92 -2.37
CA SER A 349 -20.99 -26.83 -1.49
C SER A 349 -20.42 -28.24 -1.75
N TYR A 350 -20.13 -29.18 -0.84
CA TYR A 350 -20.38 -29.42 0.60
C TYR A 350 -19.29 -30.36 1.19
N GLY A 351 -19.18 -30.43 2.53
CA GLY A 351 -18.65 -31.61 3.26
C GLY A 351 -17.96 -31.30 4.59
N GLY A 352 -18.71 -31.22 5.70
CA GLY A 352 -18.20 -30.84 7.03
C GLY A 352 -17.77 -31.98 7.97
N SER A 353 -17.17 -31.62 9.11
CA SER A 353 -17.53 -32.02 10.50
C SER A 353 -16.46 -31.57 11.52
N ASP A 354 -16.88 -30.70 12.44
CA ASP A 354 -16.58 -30.48 13.87
C ASP A 354 -15.18 -30.68 14.51
N GLY A 355 -14.83 -29.72 15.38
CA GLY A 355 -13.84 -29.87 16.46
C GLY A 355 -13.36 -28.55 17.05
N GLY A 356 -13.93 -28.12 18.18
CA GLY A 356 -13.78 -26.78 18.74
C GLY A 356 -12.67 -26.52 19.77
N SER A 357 -12.76 -25.30 20.32
CA SER A 357 -12.31 -24.83 21.64
C SER A 357 -10.85 -24.42 21.85
N GLY A 358 -10.68 -23.12 22.13
CA GLY A 358 -10.01 -22.71 23.39
C GLY A 358 -8.74 -21.86 23.27
N GLY A 359 -8.93 -20.55 23.45
CA GLY A 359 -8.22 -19.79 24.51
C GLY A 359 -6.83 -19.24 24.22
N GLY A 360 -6.73 -17.90 24.29
CA GLY A 360 -5.79 -17.27 25.21
C GLY A 360 -4.48 -16.71 24.64
N SER A 361 -4.51 -15.39 24.42
CA SER A 361 -3.54 -14.39 24.92
C SER A 361 -2.09 -14.35 24.41
N GLY A 362 -1.72 -13.14 23.96
CA GLY A 362 -0.34 -12.69 23.71
C GLY A 362 -0.07 -12.55 22.21
N GLY A 363 -0.14 -11.38 21.58
CA GLY A 363 0.62 -10.19 21.96
C GLY A 363 2.01 -10.27 21.32
N GLY A 364 2.14 -9.80 20.08
CA GLY A 364 3.43 -9.55 19.42
C GLY A 364 3.59 -10.11 18.00
N SER A 365 3.80 -9.18 17.07
CA SER A 365 4.83 -9.24 16.01
C SER A 365 4.42 -9.46 14.54
N GLY A 366 4.92 -8.53 13.73
CA GLY A 366 5.47 -8.78 12.39
C GLY A 366 4.71 -8.10 11.27
N GLY A 367 5.32 -7.10 10.61
CA GLY A 367 4.78 -6.54 9.37
C GLY A 367 5.65 -5.47 8.71
N GLY A 368 6.59 -4.89 9.45
CA GLY A 368 7.63 -3.99 8.97
C GLY A 368 8.61 -3.71 10.11
N SER A 369 9.88 -3.52 9.81
CA SER A 369 10.88 -3.10 10.79
C SER A 369 11.34 -1.70 10.46
N ALA A 370 11.62 -0.92 11.49
CA ALA A 370 12.13 0.42 11.36
C ALA A 370 13.37 0.59 12.22
N SER A 371 14.36 1.32 11.70
CA SER A 371 15.53 1.70 12.45
C SER A 371 15.80 3.19 12.26
N LEU A 372 16.29 3.81 13.32
CA LEU A 372 16.69 5.20 13.34
C LEU A 372 18.16 5.27 13.71
N PHE A 373 18.98 5.85 12.84
CA PHE A 373 20.42 5.90 13.07
C PHE A 373 21.05 7.17 12.50
N GLN A 374 22.25 7.44 13.00
CA GLN A 374 23.07 8.55 12.59
C GLN A 374 24.53 8.09 12.56
N GLU A 375 25.27 8.49 11.53
CA GLU A 375 26.64 8.00 11.31
C GLU A 375 27.59 8.43 12.43
N GLN A 376 27.47 9.67 12.90
CA GLN A 376 28.24 10.22 14.02
C GLN A 376 27.36 11.21 14.79
N ALA A 377 27.57 11.36 16.10
CA ALA A 377 26.77 12.28 16.91
C ALA A 377 26.81 13.75 16.43
N ALA A 378 27.87 14.14 15.72
CA ALA A 378 28.03 15.46 15.12
C ALA A 378 27.49 15.56 13.68
N SER A 379 27.06 14.45 13.07
CA SER A 379 26.47 14.48 11.73
C SER A 379 25.15 15.25 11.77
N PRO A 380 24.86 16.11 10.78
CA PRO A 380 23.56 16.76 10.68
C PRO A 380 22.49 15.83 10.12
N GLU A 381 22.86 14.69 9.52
CA GLU A 381 21.91 13.77 8.90
C GLU A 381 21.44 12.71 9.91
N VAL A 382 20.12 12.57 10.07
CA VAL A 382 19.47 11.48 10.81
C VAL A 382 18.71 10.62 9.82
N VAL A 383 19.01 9.32 9.79
CA VAL A 383 18.41 8.38 8.84
C VAL A 383 17.33 7.58 9.53
N CYS A 384 16.13 7.62 8.96
CA CYS A 384 15.05 6.71 9.26
C CYS A 384 14.93 5.67 8.15
N HIS A 385 15.11 4.40 8.50
CA HIS A 385 15.13 3.28 7.56
C HIS A 385 13.98 2.33 7.87
N ALA A 386 12.99 2.33 6.99
CA ALA A 386 11.95 1.31 6.94
C ALA A 386 12.48 0.14 6.10
N THR A 387 12.31 -1.08 6.58
CA THR A 387 12.67 -2.30 5.86
C THR A 387 11.63 -3.38 6.09
N SER A 388 11.64 -4.37 5.21
CA SER A 388 10.81 -5.56 5.32
C SER A 388 9.31 -5.23 5.29
N PHE A 389 8.93 -4.26 4.45
CA PHE A 389 7.54 -3.85 4.24
C PHE A 389 7.07 -4.23 2.83
N PHE A 390 5.77 -4.51 2.68
CA PHE A 390 5.12 -4.84 1.41
C PHE A 390 3.62 -4.49 1.47
N PRO A 391 2.96 -3.89 0.46
CA PRO A 391 3.43 -3.54 -0.88
C PRO A 391 4.48 -2.42 -0.91
N LYS A 392 5.02 -2.10 -2.09
CA LYS A 392 6.12 -1.13 -2.31
C LYS A 392 5.89 0.26 -1.68
N THR A 393 4.65 0.63 -1.41
CA THR A 393 4.27 1.95 -0.94
C THR A 393 4.37 2.07 0.58
N VAL A 394 5.49 2.61 1.07
CA VAL A 394 5.66 3.06 2.46
C VAL A 394 5.71 4.59 2.53
N MET A 395 5.06 5.13 3.56
CA MET A 395 5.11 6.54 3.93
C MET A 395 6.07 6.70 5.12
N ILE A 396 7.02 7.63 4.99
CA ILE A 396 7.96 7.99 6.06
C ILE A 396 7.88 9.51 6.21
N THR A 397 7.35 9.96 7.34
CA THR A 397 7.16 11.38 7.67
C THR A 397 8.07 11.74 8.84
N TRP A 398 8.56 12.97 8.86
CA TRP A 398 9.23 13.54 10.03
C TRP A 398 8.31 14.53 10.69
N GLN A 399 8.30 14.56 12.01
CA GLN A 399 7.57 15.55 12.79
C GLN A 399 8.52 16.31 13.71
N LYS A 400 8.28 17.61 13.90
CA LYS A 400 8.93 18.50 14.86
C LYS A 400 7.85 18.99 15.82
N ASP A 401 7.98 18.61 17.08
CA ASP A 401 7.00 18.91 18.15
C ASP A 401 5.55 18.50 17.80
N GLY A 402 5.40 17.44 17.00
CA GLY A 402 4.11 16.91 16.56
C GLY A 402 3.55 17.53 15.28
N GLU A 403 4.22 18.50 14.68
CA GLU A 403 3.86 19.04 13.36
C GLU A 403 4.72 18.42 12.25
N ASP A 404 4.11 18.11 11.11
CA ASP A 404 4.79 17.48 9.97
C ASP A 404 5.86 18.41 9.38
N VAL A 405 7.06 17.86 9.24
CA VAL A 405 8.22 18.50 8.64
C VAL A 405 8.39 17.96 7.23
N HIS A 406 8.29 18.85 6.27
CA HIS A 406 8.55 18.55 4.87
C HIS A 406 9.87 19.17 4.37
N GLU A 407 10.41 20.14 5.11
CA GLU A 407 11.66 20.83 4.80
C GLU A 407 12.87 20.01 5.33
N ASP A 408 14.01 20.06 4.64
CA ASP A 408 15.24 19.32 4.99
C ASP A 408 15.11 17.78 5.05
N VAL A 409 14.05 17.24 4.43
CA VAL A 409 13.77 15.79 4.34
C VAL A 409 14.06 15.24 2.93
N ASP A 410 15.02 14.33 2.86
CA ASP A 410 15.39 13.56 1.67
C ASP A 410 14.82 12.12 1.75
N LEU A 411 13.71 11.90 1.04
CA LEU A 411 13.09 10.59 0.86
C LEU A 411 13.77 9.87 -0.31
N ARG A 412 14.50 8.79 0.00
CA ARG A 412 15.13 7.93 -1.01
C ARG A 412 14.11 7.02 -1.68
N GLU A 413 14.52 6.51 -2.85
CA GLU A 413 13.75 5.52 -3.59
C GLU A 413 13.50 4.26 -2.76
N THR A 414 12.37 3.61 -3.05
CA THR A 414 12.07 2.30 -2.49
C THR A 414 12.87 1.24 -3.26
N LEU A 415 13.73 0.52 -2.54
CA LEU A 415 14.55 -0.56 -3.09
C LEU A 415 13.94 -1.92 -2.74
N PRO A 416 13.94 -2.90 -3.67
CA PRO A 416 13.55 -4.26 -3.36
C PRO A 416 14.64 -4.98 -2.54
N ASN A 417 14.21 -5.86 -1.65
CA ASN A 417 15.07 -6.79 -0.91
C ASN A 417 15.09 -8.16 -1.60
N GLN A 418 16.09 -8.98 -1.29
CA GLN A 418 16.21 -10.34 -1.83
C GLN A 418 15.07 -11.27 -1.37
N ASP A 419 14.40 -10.93 -0.28
CA ASP A 419 13.26 -11.65 0.29
C ASP A 419 11.90 -11.14 -0.24
N GLY A 420 11.89 -10.43 -1.37
CA GLY A 420 10.66 -9.91 -2.00
C GLY A 420 9.98 -8.74 -1.26
N SER A 421 10.48 -8.35 -0.09
CA SER A 421 10.03 -7.16 0.62
C SER A 421 10.71 -5.90 0.08
N PHE A 422 10.29 -4.73 0.56
CA PHE A 422 10.90 -3.45 0.18
C PHE A 422 11.59 -2.78 1.36
N GLN A 423 12.52 -1.90 1.04
CA GLN A 423 13.17 -0.99 1.98
C GLN A 423 13.17 0.44 1.44
N LYS A 424 13.10 1.42 2.34
CA LYS A 424 13.13 2.83 2.00
C LYS A 424 13.77 3.62 3.13
N ARG A 425 14.59 4.60 2.76
CA ARG A 425 15.25 5.50 3.72
C ARG A 425 14.71 6.91 3.56
N SER A 426 14.52 7.59 4.68
CA SER A 426 14.26 9.02 4.74
C SER A 426 15.35 9.66 5.60
N ILE A 427 15.96 10.73 5.11
CA ILE A 427 17.08 11.40 5.77
C ILE A 427 16.60 12.80 6.16
N LEU A 428 16.62 13.12 7.44
CA LEU A 428 16.38 14.47 7.94
C LEU A 428 17.72 15.16 8.18
N THR A 429 17.91 16.35 7.61
CA THR A 429 19.08 17.20 7.88
C THR A 429 18.71 18.22 8.95
N VAL A 430 19.32 18.14 10.13
CA VAL A 430 18.99 18.99 11.27
C VAL A 430 20.23 19.26 12.11
N SER A 431 20.37 20.48 12.63
CA SER A 431 21.53 20.83 13.46
C SER A 431 21.46 20.18 14.84
N ALA A 432 22.62 19.91 15.44
CA ALA A 432 22.70 19.34 16.79
C ALA A 432 22.05 20.24 17.87
N GLU A 433 22.04 21.55 17.66
CA GLU A 433 21.39 22.52 18.55
C GLU A 433 19.86 22.46 18.44
N ASP A 434 19.33 22.33 17.23
CA ASP A 434 17.89 22.25 16.98
C ASP A 434 17.32 20.91 17.49
N LEU A 435 18.09 19.82 17.38
CA LEU A 435 17.80 18.51 17.99
C LEU A 435 17.75 18.54 19.53
N GLN A 436 18.38 19.52 20.19
CA GLN A 436 18.30 19.69 21.64
C GLN A 436 17.11 20.53 22.08
N LYS A 437 16.60 21.39 21.19
CA LYS A 437 15.51 22.33 21.48
C LYS A 437 14.14 21.77 21.16
N HIS A 438 14.05 20.87 20.19
CA HIS A 438 12.78 20.36 19.66
C HIS A 438 12.75 18.84 19.63
N THR A 439 11.54 18.29 19.71
CA THR A 439 11.31 16.84 19.65
C THR A 439 11.08 16.43 18.21
N TYR A 440 12.02 15.68 17.65
CA TYR A 440 11.88 15.10 16.32
C TYR A 440 11.46 13.64 16.39
N THR A 441 10.51 13.26 15.55
CA THR A 441 10.03 11.87 15.41
C THR A 441 9.97 11.47 13.94
N CYS A 442 10.46 10.28 13.63
CA CYS A 442 10.18 9.64 12.35
C CYS A 442 8.92 8.77 12.51
N VAL A 443 7.92 9.01 11.69
CA VAL A 443 6.67 8.25 11.64
C VAL A 443 6.65 7.44 10.36
N ILE A 444 6.66 6.12 10.48
CA ILE A 444 6.55 5.19 9.36
C ILE A 444 5.15 4.61 9.34
N GLN A 445 4.45 4.87 8.24
CA GLN A 445 3.14 4.32 7.97
C GLN A 445 3.22 3.45 6.73
N HIS A 446 2.56 2.31 6.82
CA HIS A 446 2.58 1.34 5.76
C HIS A 446 1.34 0.48 5.89
N SER A 447 0.77 0.06 4.77
CA SER A 447 -0.52 -0.63 4.75
C SER A 447 -0.52 -1.95 5.53
N SER A 448 0.65 -2.57 5.75
CA SER A 448 0.80 -3.78 6.59
C SER A 448 0.88 -3.53 8.09
N LEU A 449 0.88 -2.28 8.55
CA LEU A 449 0.97 -1.94 9.96
C LEU A 449 -0.43 -1.65 10.51
N GLU A 450 -0.79 -2.29 11.63
CA GLU A 450 -2.03 -1.99 12.35
C GLU A 450 -2.06 -0.54 12.87
N LYS A 451 -0.88 -0.05 13.26
CA LYS A 451 -0.63 1.32 13.70
C LYS A 451 0.72 1.77 13.17
N GLU A 452 0.84 3.06 12.89
CA GLU A 452 2.11 3.69 12.54
C GLU A 452 3.24 3.37 13.52
N MET A 453 4.44 3.16 12.99
CA MET A 453 5.66 3.07 13.79
C MET A 453 6.17 4.48 14.05
N VAL A 454 6.34 4.86 15.31
CA VAL A 454 6.87 6.16 15.72
C VAL A 454 8.23 5.96 16.35
N LEU A 455 9.26 6.56 15.77
CA LEU A 455 10.65 6.47 16.22
C LEU A 455 11.14 7.86 16.65
N PRO A 456 11.28 8.12 17.94
CA PRO A 456 11.79 9.40 18.42
C PRO A 456 13.31 9.50 18.18
N VAL A 457 13.77 10.69 17.77
CA VAL A 457 15.20 10.94 17.46
C VAL A 457 16.12 10.83 18.67
N SER A 458 15.57 10.96 19.87
CA SER A 458 16.27 10.67 21.12
C SER A 458 16.72 9.21 21.24
N GLU A 459 16.07 8.26 20.55
CA GLU A 459 16.38 6.82 20.61
C GLU A 459 17.25 6.34 19.43
N ARG A 460 17.80 7.26 18.63
CA ARG A 460 18.63 6.92 17.47
C ARG A 460 19.91 6.18 17.87
N ARG A 461 20.35 5.24 17.03
CA ARG A 461 21.66 4.59 17.17
C ARG A 461 22.76 5.42 16.51
N ILE A 462 23.87 5.64 17.20
CA ILE A 462 25.07 6.27 16.62
C ILE A 462 26.03 5.17 16.12
N LEU A 463 26.34 5.18 14.82
CA LEU A 463 27.16 4.15 14.18
C LEU A 463 28.66 4.54 14.21
N ASN A 464 29.29 4.53 15.39
CA ASN A 464 30.71 4.88 15.51
C ASN A 464 31.62 3.91 14.68
N PRO A 465 32.53 4.42 13.83
CA PRO A 465 33.48 3.56 13.10
C PRO A 465 34.68 3.06 13.90
N GLU A 466 34.83 3.38 15.19
CA GLU A 466 36.03 3.04 15.97
C GLU A 466 35.84 1.79 16.85
N LEU A 467 36.15 0.62 16.29
CA LEU A 467 37.16 -0.36 16.77
C LEU A 467 36.82 -1.77 16.25
N GLY A 468 37.70 -2.28 15.38
CA GLY A 468 37.87 -3.72 15.22
C GLY A 468 38.63 -4.33 16.40
N SER A 469 38.26 -5.57 16.71
CA SER A 469 38.95 -6.54 17.56
C SER A 469 38.84 -6.37 19.08
N GLY A 470 38.18 -7.35 19.70
CA GLY A 470 38.11 -7.51 21.15
C GLY A 470 37.23 -8.69 21.54
N GLY A 471 37.73 -9.91 21.33
CA GLY A 471 37.16 -11.11 21.92
C GLY A 471 37.23 -11.04 23.45
N GLY A 472 36.16 -11.45 24.13
CA GLY A 472 36.08 -11.51 25.58
C GLY A 472 34.98 -12.46 26.00
N SER A 473 35.38 -13.70 26.28
CA SER A 473 34.61 -14.71 27.01
C SER A 473 34.43 -14.28 28.47
N ASP A 474 33.23 -14.52 29.02
CA ASP A 474 32.91 -14.97 30.39
C ASP A 474 31.37 -14.96 30.48
N GLY A 475 30.64 -15.99 30.91
CA GLY A 475 30.94 -17.01 31.91
C GLY A 475 30.01 -16.80 33.11
N GLY A 476 28.75 -17.25 33.02
CA GLY A 476 27.74 -17.09 34.08
C GLY A 476 26.64 -18.16 34.03
N SER A 477 26.88 -19.24 34.76
CA SER A 477 26.10 -20.49 34.89
C SER A 477 24.77 -20.34 35.64
N GLY A 478 23.74 -21.10 35.23
CA GLY A 478 22.54 -21.33 36.04
C GLY A 478 21.35 -21.96 35.30
N GLY A 479 21.46 -23.22 34.82
CA GLY A 479 20.33 -23.96 34.24
C GLY A 479 20.50 -25.47 34.36
N ALA A 480 19.46 -26.14 34.88
CA ALA A 480 19.41 -27.56 35.29
C ALA A 480 19.88 -28.60 34.24
N PRO A 481 20.34 -29.80 34.66
CA PRO A 481 20.98 -30.77 33.76
C PRO A 481 20.01 -31.31 32.70
N ILE A 482 20.44 -31.19 31.45
CA ILE A 482 19.81 -31.65 30.20
C ILE A 482 19.40 -33.14 30.25
N SER A 483 19.90 -33.93 31.21
CA SER A 483 19.55 -35.33 31.42
C SER A 483 18.08 -35.57 31.81
N ILE A 484 17.40 -34.62 32.45
CA ILE A 484 15.98 -34.79 32.83
C ILE A 484 15.05 -34.57 31.63
N ILE A 485 15.40 -33.62 30.75
CA ILE A 485 14.59 -33.29 29.56
C ILE A 485 14.60 -34.45 28.57
N VAL A 486 15.76 -35.10 28.37
CA VAL A 486 15.86 -36.27 27.48
C VAL A 486 15.02 -37.44 28.01
N ALA A 487 15.00 -37.68 29.33
CA ALA A 487 14.18 -38.74 29.91
C ALA A 487 12.67 -38.48 29.76
N VAL A 488 12.23 -37.22 29.92
CA VAL A 488 10.82 -36.82 29.72
C VAL A 488 10.42 -36.94 28.25
N VAL A 489 11.28 -36.53 27.31
CA VAL A 489 11.01 -36.66 25.88
C VAL A 489 10.94 -38.13 25.46
N VAL A 490 11.84 -38.99 25.95
CA VAL A 490 11.82 -40.44 25.67
C VAL A 490 10.55 -41.09 26.23
N ALA A 491 10.11 -40.70 27.44
CA ALA A 491 8.87 -41.20 28.03
C ALA A 491 7.62 -40.76 27.25
N LEU A 492 7.58 -39.52 26.75
CA LEU A 492 6.49 -39.00 25.93
C LEU A 492 6.42 -39.70 24.57
N VAL A 493 7.57 -39.94 23.92
CA VAL A 493 7.62 -40.68 22.65
C VAL A 493 7.17 -42.13 22.85
N ALA A 494 7.57 -42.79 23.94
CA ALA A 494 7.10 -44.14 24.26
C ALA A 494 5.57 -44.19 24.47
N LEU A 495 4.99 -43.17 25.12
CA LEU A 495 3.53 -43.08 25.31
C LEU A 495 2.79 -42.90 23.97
N VAL A 496 3.31 -42.07 23.06
CA VAL A 496 2.70 -41.89 21.72
C VAL A 496 2.75 -43.19 20.91
N VAL A 497 3.84 -43.95 20.99
CA VAL A 497 3.95 -45.27 20.34
C VAL A 497 2.96 -46.27 20.93
N ILE A 498 2.79 -46.31 22.25
CA ILE A 498 1.81 -47.19 22.90
C ILE A 498 0.37 -46.83 22.49
N VAL A 499 0.04 -45.54 22.46
CA VAL A 499 -1.29 -45.06 22.00
C VAL A 499 -1.51 -45.40 20.53
N GLY A 500 -0.50 -45.24 19.68
CA GLY A 500 -0.55 -45.65 18.27
C GLY A 500 -0.82 -47.15 18.09
N ILE A 501 -0.17 -48.00 18.89
CA ILE A 501 -0.41 -49.47 18.87
C ILE A 501 -1.82 -49.81 19.35
N VAL A 502 -2.35 -49.12 20.37
CA VAL A 502 -3.71 -49.34 20.88
C VAL A 502 -4.76 -48.91 19.85
N VAL A 503 -4.57 -47.75 19.19
CA VAL A 503 -5.46 -47.26 18.11
C VAL A 503 -5.40 -48.18 16.90
N TRP A 504 -4.20 -48.63 16.50
CA TRP A 504 -4.03 -49.59 15.41
C TRP A 504 -4.70 -50.93 15.72
N LYS A 505 -4.56 -51.45 16.94
CA LYS A 505 -5.22 -52.69 17.38
C LYS A 505 -6.75 -52.55 17.48
N LYS A 506 -7.26 -51.35 17.80
CA LYS A 506 -8.70 -51.04 17.83
C LYS A 506 -9.31 -50.99 16.42
N ASN A 507 -8.56 -50.50 15.42
CA ASN A 507 -9.03 -50.46 14.02
C ASN A 507 -8.91 -51.82 13.30
N ASN A 508 -8.04 -52.74 13.75
CA ASN A 508 -7.86 -54.05 13.11
C ASN A 508 -8.76 -55.18 13.65
N LEU A 509 -9.63 -54.92 14.63
CA LEU A 509 -10.59 -55.90 15.18
C LEU A 509 -12.04 -55.69 14.68
N GLY A 510 -12.25 -54.81 13.70
CA GLY A 510 -13.59 -54.37 13.24
C GLY A 510 -14.04 -54.84 11.86
N PHE A 511 -13.38 -55.84 11.23
CA PHE A 511 -13.83 -56.36 9.94
C PHE A 511 -13.97 -57.89 9.98
N SER A 512 -15.20 -58.35 10.24
CA SER A 512 -15.61 -59.70 9.85
C SER A 512 -15.76 -59.76 8.32
N SER A 513 -15.08 -60.75 7.75
CA SER A 513 -15.11 -61.13 6.34
C SER A 513 -16.49 -61.63 5.92
N VAL A 514 -17.03 -61.05 4.83
CA VAL A 514 -18.09 -61.65 4.02
C VAL A 514 -17.41 -62.60 3.00
N PRO A 515 -17.83 -63.87 2.86
CA PRO A 515 -17.19 -64.82 1.96
C PRO A 515 -17.62 -64.61 0.49
N PRO A 516 -16.80 -65.03 -0.49
CA PRO A 516 -17.11 -64.89 -1.91
C PRO A 516 -18.02 -66.03 -2.39
N THR A 517 -18.99 -65.70 -3.25
CA THR A 517 -19.81 -66.68 -3.96
C THR A 517 -19.17 -66.99 -5.32
N SER A 518 -18.63 -68.20 -5.49
CA SER A 518 -18.43 -68.89 -6.77
C SER A 518 -19.81 -69.31 -7.33
N THR A 519 -20.14 -69.41 -8.62
CA THR A 519 -19.52 -69.94 -9.85
C THR A 519 -20.60 -69.71 -10.94
N SER A 520 -20.34 -69.50 -12.23
CA SER A 520 -19.98 -70.56 -13.17
C SER A 520 -19.67 -70.01 -14.57
N SER A 521 -18.67 -70.61 -15.19
CA SER A 521 -18.26 -70.55 -16.59
C SER A 521 -19.27 -71.16 -17.57
N SER A 522 -19.36 -70.59 -18.78
CA SER A 522 -19.61 -71.36 -20.00
C SER A 522 -18.89 -70.71 -21.18
N GLU A 523 -17.95 -71.45 -21.75
CA GLU A 523 -17.27 -71.19 -23.03
C GLU A 523 -18.27 -71.16 -24.20
N GLY A 524 -17.93 -70.42 -25.26
CA GLY A 524 -18.69 -70.36 -26.51
C GLY A 524 -17.97 -69.54 -27.56
N ASP A 525 -17.09 -70.22 -28.29
CA ASP A 525 -16.32 -69.79 -29.45
C ASP A 525 -17.21 -69.30 -30.62
N SER A 526 -16.76 -68.28 -31.36
CA SER A 526 -16.81 -68.23 -32.85
C SER A 526 -16.45 -66.85 -33.42
N SER A 527 -15.59 -66.89 -34.43
CA SER A 527 -15.17 -65.78 -35.28
C SER A 527 -16.28 -65.32 -36.23
N SER A 528 -16.24 -64.07 -36.71
CA SER A 528 -15.96 -63.72 -38.12
C SER A 528 -16.36 -62.28 -38.49
N LYS A 529 -15.73 -61.82 -39.58
CA LYS A 529 -15.70 -60.51 -40.24
C LYS A 529 -17.01 -60.06 -40.92
N TYR A 530 -16.97 -58.79 -41.36
CA TYR A 530 -17.83 -58.07 -42.31
C TYR A 530 -19.22 -57.70 -41.74
N SER A 531 -19.70 -56.46 -41.81
CA SER A 531 -19.57 -55.45 -42.86
C SER A 531 -19.79 -54.03 -42.34
#